data_AF-A0AAV5FAM5-F1
#
_entry.id   AF-A0AAV5FAM5-F1
#
_cell.length_a   1.000
_cell.length_b   1.000
_cell.length_c   1.000
_cell.angle_alpha   90.00
_cell.angle_beta   90.00
_cell.angle_gamma   90.00
#
_symmetry.space_group_name_H-M   'P 1'
#
loop_
_entity.id
_entity.type
_entity.pdbx_description
1 polymer ?
#
loop_
_entity_poly.entity_id
_entity_poly.type
_entity_poly.pdbx_seq_one_letter_code
_entity_poly.pdbx_strand_id
1 'polypeptide(L)'
;MSESGKQVSNMDIEAEVQQIDKLKSDIKTSYSDMSDELENGAMKDLGMKRGMDTFIRGYGDQTIPCFLGDCNSTIDVIPADMVVNAIMVAIATQWNKNTQVIYHVSSSKENQLLLHVLMESLYRYFASNGLIGNNANPKQKPLLLFSTYTYFIAYMFFTYKLPIEALHIVNLLMCGLFSRQYNVANKNYSRLMILAKMFAPYTFFKGRFDGANLTKLQTAAVMDYIDAQLYNFDPKCIDWASYVLNIHIPAIVNYPYKKKDYRKK
;
A
#
# COMPACT_ATOMS: atom_id res chain seq x y z
N MET A 1 1.68 -47.72 6.40
CA MET A 1 0.33 -47.51 5.83
C MET A 1 0.21 -46.03 5.54
N SER A 2 0.16 -45.67 4.26
CA SER A 2 0.28 -44.31 3.73
C SER A 2 -0.99 -43.50 3.99
N GLU A 3 -0.86 -42.33 4.61
CA GLU A 3 -1.92 -41.31 4.55
C GLU A 3 -1.78 -40.53 3.24
N SER A 4 -2.62 -40.90 2.28
CA SER A 4 -2.77 -40.24 1.00
C SER A 4 -3.48 -38.89 1.15
N GLY A 5 -2.85 -37.85 0.60
CA GLY A 5 -3.48 -36.70 -0.06
C GLY A 5 -4.76 -36.13 0.54
N LYS A 6 -4.64 -35.12 1.41
CA LYS A 6 -5.72 -34.15 1.57
C LYS A 6 -5.86 -33.38 0.26
N GLN A 7 -6.96 -33.68 -0.43
CA GLN A 7 -7.47 -32.95 -1.58
C GLN A 7 -7.61 -31.48 -1.20
N VAL A 8 -6.83 -30.62 -1.86
CA VAL A 8 -6.91 -29.15 -1.72
C VAL A 8 -8.33 -28.75 -2.10
N SER A 9 -9.09 -28.29 -1.11
CA SER A 9 -10.48 -27.86 -1.25
C SER A 9 -10.57 -26.78 -2.34
N ASN A 10 -11.48 -26.96 -3.30
CA ASN A 10 -11.91 -25.84 -4.14
C ASN A 10 -12.35 -24.71 -3.20
N MET A 11 -11.76 -23.52 -3.35
CA MET A 11 -12.17 -22.33 -2.61
C MET A 11 -13.65 -22.05 -2.92
N ASP A 12 -14.47 -22.02 -1.89
CA ASP A 12 -15.90 -21.74 -1.98
C ASP A 12 -16.11 -20.23 -2.06
N ILE A 13 -16.76 -19.78 -3.14
CA ILE A 13 -17.03 -18.37 -3.41
C ILE A 13 -17.84 -17.74 -2.28
N GLU A 14 -18.83 -18.45 -1.74
CA GLU A 14 -19.70 -17.91 -0.70
C GLU A 14 -18.94 -17.76 0.63
N ALA A 15 -18.06 -18.72 0.94
CA ALA A 15 -17.20 -18.65 2.11
C ALA A 15 -16.18 -17.50 2.01
N GLU A 16 -15.56 -17.28 0.85
CA GLU A 16 -14.64 -16.16 0.62
C GLU A 16 -15.34 -14.81 0.73
N VAL A 17 -16.55 -14.67 0.16
CA VAL A 17 -17.36 -13.44 0.30
C VAL A 17 -17.69 -13.16 1.76
N GLN A 18 -18.10 -14.18 2.53
CA GLN A 18 -18.38 -14.03 3.96
C GLN A 18 -17.13 -13.63 4.75
N GLN A 19 -15.96 -14.17 4.42
CA GLN A 19 -14.69 -13.77 5.05
C GLN A 19 -14.34 -12.30 4.74
N ILE A 20 -14.51 -11.87 3.49
CA ILE A 20 -14.27 -10.49 3.07
C ILE A 20 -15.20 -9.54 3.82
N ASP A 21 -16.48 -9.87 3.95
CA ASP A 21 -17.45 -9.00 4.61
C ASP A 21 -17.23 -8.93 6.12
N LYS A 22 -16.83 -10.04 6.75
CA LYS A 22 -16.37 -10.03 8.15
C LYS A 22 -15.14 -9.13 8.31
N LEU A 23 -14.14 -9.27 7.44
CA LEU A 23 -12.92 -8.46 7.48
C LEU A 23 -13.23 -6.97 7.31
N LYS A 24 -14.12 -6.60 6.39
CA LYS A 24 -14.58 -5.22 6.21
C LYS A 24 -15.25 -4.68 7.48
N SER A 25 -16.08 -5.49 8.14
CA SER A 25 -16.74 -5.11 9.40
C SER A 25 -15.73 -4.87 10.53
N ASP A 26 -14.75 -5.77 10.68
CA ASP A 26 -13.70 -5.66 11.70
C ASP A 26 -12.82 -4.42 11.47
N ILE A 27 -12.48 -4.11 10.21
CA ILE A 27 -11.76 -2.88 9.83
C ILE A 27 -12.61 -1.65 10.18
N LYS A 28 -13.90 -1.63 9.81
CA LYS A 28 -14.79 -0.49 10.07
C LYS A 28 -14.93 -0.21 11.57
N THR A 29 -15.01 -1.26 12.38
CA THR A 29 -15.11 -1.18 13.84
C THR A 29 -13.79 -0.70 14.47
N SER A 30 -12.65 -1.15 13.93
CA SER A 30 -11.31 -0.82 14.48
C SER A 30 -10.86 0.61 14.19
N TYR A 31 -11.44 1.27 13.18
CA TYR A 31 -11.02 2.60 12.71
C TYR A 31 -12.20 3.59 12.58
N SER A 32 -13.22 3.51 13.46
CA SER A 32 -14.52 4.21 13.33
C SER A 32 -14.51 5.76 13.36
N ASP A 33 -13.37 6.41 13.59
CA ASP A 33 -13.33 7.84 14.01
C ASP A 33 -13.41 8.89 12.88
N MET A 34 -13.83 8.55 11.64
CA MET A 34 -13.97 9.56 10.56
C MET A 34 -14.93 9.07 9.48
N SER A 35 -15.86 9.92 9.00
CA SER A 35 -16.83 9.53 7.97
C SER A 35 -16.16 9.30 6.60
N ASP A 36 -16.70 8.35 5.84
CA ASP A 36 -16.21 7.97 4.50
C ASP A 36 -16.17 9.16 3.51
N GLU A 37 -17.03 10.17 3.71
CA GLU A 37 -17.05 11.41 2.91
C GLU A 37 -15.87 12.35 3.22
N LEU A 38 -15.48 12.46 4.50
CA LEU A 38 -14.30 13.22 4.93
C LEU A 38 -13.01 12.58 4.41
N GLU A 39 -12.95 11.25 4.40
CA GLU A 39 -11.85 10.49 3.80
C GLU A 39 -11.77 10.75 2.29
N ASN A 40 -12.85 10.53 1.55
CA ASN A 40 -12.87 10.74 0.09
C ASN A 40 -12.57 12.18 -0.33
N GLY A 41 -13.11 13.17 0.39
CA GLY A 41 -12.84 14.59 0.17
C GLY A 41 -11.37 14.94 0.42
N ALA A 42 -10.82 14.50 1.56
CA ALA A 42 -9.42 14.73 1.88
C ALA A 42 -8.49 14.03 0.87
N MET A 43 -8.75 12.77 0.51
CA MET A 43 -7.93 12.04 -0.47
C MET A 43 -7.84 12.76 -1.82
N LYS A 44 -8.96 13.31 -2.30
CA LYS A 44 -9.04 14.09 -3.53
C LYS A 44 -8.26 15.39 -3.42
N ASP A 45 -8.38 16.10 -2.30
CA ASP A 45 -7.68 17.37 -2.03
C ASP A 45 -6.16 17.20 -1.85
N LEU A 46 -5.73 15.98 -1.52
CA LEU A 46 -4.32 15.61 -1.41
C LEU A 46 -3.73 15.11 -2.73
N GLY A 47 -4.54 14.96 -3.78
CA GLY A 47 -4.10 14.36 -5.04
C GLY A 47 -3.61 12.91 -4.86
N MET A 48 -4.01 12.27 -3.76
CA MET A 48 -3.58 10.93 -3.38
C MET A 48 -4.46 9.92 -4.11
N LYS A 49 -3.86 9.18 -5.04
CA LYS A 49 -4.45 7.92 -5.51
C LYS A 49 -4.23 6.85 -4.44
N ARG A 50 -5.22 6.00 -4.19
CA ARG A 50 -5.11 4.87 -3.24
C ARG A 50 -3.97 3.96 -3.69
N GLY A 51 -2.93 3.78 -2.87
CA GLY A 51 -1.88 2.80 -3.15
C GLY A 51 -0.49 3.17 -2.63
N MET A 52 0.40 2.18 -2.69
CA MET A 52 1.80 2.25 -2.27
C MET A 52 2.57 3.42 -2.92
N ASP A 53 2.25 3.77 -4.17
CA ASP A 53 2.90 4.87 -4.91
C ASP A 53 2.82 6.22 -4.19
N THR A 54 1.69 6.49 -3.54
CA THR A 54 1.48 7.72 -2.77
C THR A 54 2.39 7.77 -1.56
N PHE A 55 2.58 6.62 -0.90
CA PHE A 55 3.50 6.50 0.22
C PHE A 55 4.96 6.68 -0.23
N ILE A 56 5.36 6.04 -1.34
CA ILE A 56 6.71 6.16 -1.92
C ILE A 56 7.04 7.61 -2.25
N ARG A 57 6.10 8.32 -2.91
CA ARG A 57 6.27 9.74 -3.23
C ARG A 57 6.31 10.61 -1.97
N GLY A 58 5.41 10.39 -1.02
CA GLY A 58 5.40 11.17 0.21
C GLY A 58 6.67 10.98 1.07
N TYR A 59 7.26 9.79 1.06
CA TYR A 59 8.59 9.52 1.63
C TYR A 59 9.69 10.23 0.85
N GLY A 60 9.68 10.15 -0.49
CA GLY A 60 10.61 10.84 -1.36
C GLY A 60 10.58 12.36 -1.24
N ASP A 61 9.42 12.94 -0.93
CA ASP A 61 9.24 14.38 -0.66
C ASP A 61 9.46 14.75 0.82
N GLN A 62 9.76 13.77 1.68
CA GLN A 62 9.88 13.92 3.15
C GLN A 62 8.63 14.55 3.81
N THR A 63 7.47 14.36 3.20
CA THR A 63 6.16 14.80 3.73
C THR A 63 5.55 13.80 4.71
N ILE A 64 6.05 12.56 4.70
CA ILE A 64 5.67 11.48 5.60
C ILE A 64 6.86 11.17 6.52
N PRO A 65 6.94 11.78 7.72
CA PRO A 65 8.07 11.59 8.63
C PRO A 65 7.97 10.29 9.44
N CYS A 66 6.78 9.72 9.55
CA CYS A 66 6.52 8.46 10.24
C CYS A 66 5.36 7.70 9.60
N PHE A 67 5.28 6.41 9.88
CA PHE A 67 4.27 5.53 9.31
C PHE A 67 3.92 4.37 10.23
N LEU A 68 2.73 3.79 10.01
CA LEU A 68 2.25 2.62 10.72
C LEU A 68 2.72 1.35 10.01
N GLY A 69 3.22 0.38 10.76
CA GLY A 69 3.58 -0.92 10.23
C GLY A 69 4.60 -1.65 11.10
N ASP A 70 4.47 -2.97 11.14
CA ASP A 70 5.46 -3.86 11.75
C ASP A 70 6.52 -4.20 10.69
N CYS A 71 7.81 -4.05 11.01
CA CYS A 71 8.92 -4.35 10.10
C CYS A 71 8.88 -5.80 9.55
N ASN A 72 8.24 -6.70 10.28
CA ASN A 72 8.08 -8.10 9.91
C ASN A 72 6.73 -8.38 9.22
N SER A 73 5.88 -7.38 9.01
CA SER A 73 4.63 -7.59 8.30
C SER A 73 4.87 -7.82 6.81
N THR A 74 4.06 -8.73 6.27
CA THR A 74 3.99 -9.01 4.84
C THR A 74 3.12 -7.95 4.17
N ILE A 75 3.62 -7.36 3.09
CA ILE A 75 2.84 -6.53 2.18
C ILE A 75 2.44 -7.43 1.01
N ASP A 76 1.14 -7.65 0.82
CA ASP A 76 0.69 -8.36 -0.37
C ASP A 76 0.62 -7.42 -1.57
N VAL A 77 1.58 -7.57 -2.48
CA VAL A 77 1.68 -6.81 -3.73
C VAL A 77 2.01 -7.75 -4.87
N ILE A 78 1.56 -7.41 -6.06
CA ILE A 78 1.90 -8.14 -7.28
C ILE A 78 2.04 -7.13 -8.44
N PRO A 79 3.06 -7.27 -9.30
CA PRO A 79 3.18 -6.43 -10.49
C PRO A 79 1.95 -6.54 -11.39
N ALA A 80 1.53 -5.41 -11.97
CA ALA A 80 0.29 -5.32 -12.73
C ALA A 80 0.31 -6.19 -14.01
N ASP A 81 1.47 -6.33 -14.64
CA ASP A 81 1.70 -7.21 -15.78
C ASP A 81 1.46 -8.69 -15.44
N MET A 82 1.87 -9.15 -14.25
CA MET A 82 1.55 -10.50 -13.79
C MET A 82 0.05 -10.72 -13.60
N VAL A 83 -0.69 -9.69 -13.15
CA VAL A 83 -2.16 -9.73 -13.07
C VAL A 83 -2.78 -9.87 -14.46
N VAL A 84 -2.32 -9.06 -15.42
CA VAL A 84 -2.80 -9.14 -16.80
C VAL A 84 -2.49 -10.50 -17.42
N ASN A 85 -1.28 -11.02 -17.23
CA ASN A 85 -0.87 -12.33 -17.71
C ASN A 85 -1.75 -13.44 -17.13
N ALA A 86 -2.01 -13.41 -15.82
CA ALA A 86 -2.91 -14.36 -15.16
C ALA A 86 -4.34 -14.29 -15.73
N ILE A 87 -4.87 -13.10 -15.97
CA ILE A 87 -6.20 -12.90 -16.58
C ILE A 87 -6.25 -13.50 -17.99
N MET A 88 -5.26 -13.20 -18.83
CA MET A 88 -5.21 -13.71 -20.20
C MET A 88 -5.19 -15.24 -20.24
N VAL A 89 -4.36 -15.85 -19.39
CA VAL A 89 -4.25 -17.31 -19.30
C VAL A 89 -5.50 -17.93 -18.69
N ALA A 90 -6.12 -17.29 -17.69
CA ALA A 90 -7.38 -17.74 -17.12
C ALA A 90 -8.50 -17.75 -18.19
N ILE A 91 -8.61 -16.69 -18.98
CA ILE A 91 -9.60 -16.61 -20.07
C ILE A 91 -9.37 -17.74 -21.08
N ALA A 92 -8.13 -17.91 -21.57
CA ALA A 92 -7.82 -18.94 -22.56
C ALA A 92 -8.12 -20.37 -22.06
N THR A 93 -7.79 -20.66 -20.79
CA THR A 93 -7.96 -22.00 -20.22
C THR A 93 -9.37 -22.32 -19.73
N GLN A 94 -10.19 -21.29 -19.43
CA GLN A 94 -11.55 -21.45 -18.89
C GLN A 94 -12.66 -21.17 -19.90
N TRP A 95 -12.34 -20.65 -21.10
CA TRP A 95 -13.31 -20.19 -22.10
C TRP A 95 -14.50 -21.14 -22.36
N ASN A 96 -14.26 -22.46 -22.40
CA ASN A 96 -15.29 -23.47 -22.67
C ASN A 96 -15.64 -24.35 -21.45
N LYS A 97 -15.28 -23.93 -20.23
CA LYS A 97 -15.52 -24.70 -19.01
C LYS A 97 -16.69 -24.13 -18.22
N ASN A 98 -17.63 -24.99 -17.83
CA ASN A 98 -18.77 -24.61 -16.97
C ASN A 98 -18.41 -24.60 -15.48
N THR A 99 -17.17 -24.28 -15.14
CA THR A 99 -16.65 -24.29 -13.76
C THR A 99 -16.25 -22.90 -13.33
N GLN A 100 -16.72 -22.47 -12.16
CA GLN A 100 -16.24 -21.24 -11.54
C GLN A 100 -15.03 -21.56 -10.66
N VAL A 101 -13.94 -20.81 -10.87
CA VAL A 101 -12.68 -20.98 -10.12
C VAL A 101 -12.20 -19.61 -9.66
N ILE A 102 -11.85 -19.50 -8.39
CA ILE A 102 -11.17 -18.31 -7.85
C ILE A 102 -9.66 -18.47 -8.02
N TYR A 103 -9.04 -17.44 -8.57
CA TYR A 103 -7.60 -17.28 -8.67
C TYR A 103 -7.15 -16.11 -7.80
N HIS A 104 -6.40 -16.39 -6.74
CA HIS A 104 -5.72 -15.35 -5.97
C HIS A 104 -4.41 -14.99 -6.65
N VAL A 105 -4.40 -13.84 -7.33
CA VAL A 105 -3.18 -13.27 -7.90
C VAL A 105 -2.47 -12.47 -6.81
N SER A 106 -1.67 -13.18 -6.03
CA SER A 106 -1.04 -12.69 -4.79
C SER A 106 0.38 -13.23 -4.66
N SER A 107 1.23 -12.51 -3.93
CA SER A 107 2.58 -12.95 -3.60
C SER A 107 2.73 -13.37 -2.14
N SER A 108 1.79 -12.97 -1.27
CA SER A 108 1.87 -13.09 0.20
C SER A 108 2.15 -14.49 0.78
N LYS A 109 1.79 -15.58 0.08
CA LYS A 109 2.12 -16.95 0.53
C LYS A 109 3.41 -17.48 -0.11
N GLU A 110 3.57 -17.27 -1.41
CA GLU A 110 4.63 -17.91 -2.21
C GLU A 110 5.94 -17.11 -2.27
N ASN A 111 5.88 -15.77 -2.22
CA ASN A 111 7.04 -14.88 -2.24
C ASN A 111 6.74 -13.52 -1.57
N GLN A 112 7.00 -13.40 -0.28
CA GLN A 112 6.59 -12.26 0.55
C GLN A 112 7.46 -11.02 0.33
N LEU A 113 6.84 -9.86 0.06
CA LEU A 113 7.47 -8.56 0.29
C LEU A 113 7.34 -8.21 1.78
N LEU A 114 8.46 -8.11 2.49
CA LEU A 114 8.47 -7.66 3.88
C LEU A 114 8.55 -6.13 3.94
N LEU A 115 7.85 -5.52 4.91
CA LEU A 115 7.82 -4.06 5.06
C LEU A 115 9.23 -3.47 5.18
N HIS A 116 10.15 -4.10 5.92
CA HIS A 116 11.52 -3.59 6.03
C HIS A 116 12.27 -3.58 4.69
N VAL A 117 12.03 -4.55 3.79
CA VAL A 117 12.64 -4.58 2.45
C VAL A 117 12.17 -3.40 1.62
N LEU A 118 10.87 -3.07 1.68
CA LEU A 118 10.33 -1.86 1.07
C LEU A 118 11.01 -0.60 1.62
N MET A 119 11.11 -0.48 2.95
CA MET A 119 11.68 0.72 3.59
C MET A 119 13.17 0.89 3.34
N GLU A 120 13.94 -0.20 3.35
CA GLU A 120 15.35 -0.18 3.01
C GLU A 120 15.55 0.22 1.55
N SER A 121 14.75 -0.34 0.63
CA SER A 121 14.80 0.00 -0.79
C SER A 121 14.48 1.49 -1.02
N LEU A 122 13.49 2.03 -0.31
CA LEU A 122 13.15 3.46 -0.35
C LEU A 122 14.30 4.33 0.15
N TYR A 123 14.84 4.00 1.33
CA TYR A 123 15.97 4.74 1.90
C TYR A 123 17.18 4.73 0.96
N ARG A 124 17.57 3.57 0.45
CA ARG A 124 18.69 3.40 -0.50
C ARG A 124 18.49 4.21 -1.77
N TYR A 125 17.28 4.19 -2.34
CA TYR A 125 16.97 4.95 -3.54
C TYR A 125 17.12 6.45 -3.32
N PHE A 126 16.45 7.01 -2.31
CA PHE A 126 16.41 8.46 -2.09
C PHE A 126 17.70 9.00 -1.48
N ALA A 127 18.45 8.19 -0.73
CA ALA A 127 19.80 8.55 -0.29
C ALA A 127 20.77 8.71 -1.48
N SER A 128 20.57 7.95 -2.56
CA SER A 128 21.43 7.98 -3.74
C SER A 128 20.99 9.00 -4.80
N ASN A 129 19.69 9.26 -4.93
CA ASN A 129 19.11 10.06 -6.03
C ASN A 129 18.56 11.44 -5.61
N GLY A 130 18.49 11.75 -4.30
CA GLY A 130 17.92 13.01 -3.82
C GLY A 130 16.38 13.06 -3.86
N LEU A 131 15.80 14.21 -3.49
CA LEU A 131 14.34 14.38 -3.43
C LEU A 131 13.72 14.49 -4.83
N ILE A 132 12.43 14.14 -4.94
CA ILE A 132 11.68 14.33 -6.18
C ILE A 132 11.49 15.83 -6.42
N GLY A 133 12.17 16.39 -7.43
CA GLY A 133 11.93 17.75 -7.93
C GLY A 133 12.63 18.89 -7.18
N ASN A 134 13.59 18.61 -6.29
CA ASN A 134 14.42 19.66 -5.66
C ASN A 134 15.91 19.25 -5.65
N ASN A 135 16.77 20.11 -6.21
CA ASN A 135 18.24 19.92 -6.26
C ASN A 135 18.94 20.17 -4.90
N ALA A 136 18.21 20.67 -3.90
CA ALA A 136 18.72 20.70 -2.54
C ALA A 136 18.56 19.28 -1.98
N ASN A 137 19.66 18.63 -1.63
CA ASN A 137 19.70 17.33 -0.96
C ASN A 137 19.65 17.55 0.57
N PRO A 138 18.49 17.74 1.23
CA PRO A 138 18.45 17.48 2.66
C PRO A 138 18.79 16.00 2.86
N LYS A 139 19.58 15.69 3.90
CA LYS A 139 19.89 14.31 4.25
C LYS A 139 18.58 13.54 4.42
N GLN A 140 18.37 12.52 3.59
CA GLN A 140 17.20 11.64 3.67
C GLN A 140 17.15 11.04 5.07
N LYS A 141 16.03 11.24 5.79
CA LYS A 141 15.88 10.67 7.12
C LYS A 141 15.26 9.28 7.00
N PRO A 142 15.70 8.32 7.84
CA PRO A 142 14.98 7.06 7.98
C PRO A 142 13.56 7.36 8.45
N LEU A 143 12.61 6.61 7.93
CA LEU A 143 11.22 6.71 8.34
C LEU A 143 11.04 6.10 9.73
N LEU A 144 10.34 6.81 10.62
CA LEU A 144 9.97 6.24 11.92
C LEU A 144 8.76 5.31 11.74
N LEU A 145 8.93 4.02 12.06
CA LEU A 145 7.88 3.02 11.97
C LEU A 145 7.28 2.72 13.35
N PHE A 146 5.95 2.60 13.39
CA PHE A 146 5.20 2.24 14.58
C PHE A 146 4.47 0.92 14.39
N SER A 147 4.86 -0.10 15.17
CA SER A 147 4.26 -1.43 15.14
C SER A 147 2.89 -1.51 15.79
N THR A 148 2.44 -0.45 16.49
CA THR A 148 1.09 -0.38 17.06
C THR A 148 0.47 0.98 16.81
N TYR A 149 -0.85 0.97 16.62
CA TYR A 149 -1.64 2.18 16.44
C TYR A 149 -1.57 3.09 17.68
N THR A 150 -1.58 2.51 18.88
CA THR A 150 -1.53 3.26 20.14
C THR A 150 -0.25 4.10 20.27
N TYR A 151 0.93 3.52 19.99
CA TYR A 151 2.19 4.27 20.06
C TYR A 151 2.26 5.37 19.00
N PHE A 152 1.73 5.11 17.80
CA PHE A 152 1.62 6.11 16.76
C PHE A 152 0.74 7.28 17.19
N ILE A 153 -0.45 7.03 17.74
CA ILE A 153 -1.35 8.09 18.21
C ILE A 153 -0.72 8.91 19.33
N ALA A 154 -0.07 8.26 20.29
CA ALA A 154 0.65 8.94 21.36
C ALA A 154 1.75 9.85 20.80
N TYR A 155 2.58 9.33 19.88
CA TYR A 155 3.61 10.12 19.22
C TYR A 155 3.04 11.31 18.45
N MET A 156 1.97 11.10 17.68
CA MET A 156 1.29 12.15 16.91
C MET A 156 0.71 13.23 17.83
N PHE A 157 0.18 12.84 18.98
CA PHE A 157 -0.36 13.75 19.98
C PHE A 157 0.74 14.66 20.56
N PHE A 158 1.82 14.07 21.08
CA PHE A 158 2.88 14.83 21.74
C PHE A 158 3.74 15.64 20.77
N THR A 159 4.02 15.10 19.58
CA THR A 159 4.95 15.73 18.62
C THR A 159 4.27 16.79 17.76
N TYR A 160 2.98 16.62 17.44
CA TYR A 160 2.28 17.49 16.51
C TYR A 160 1.06 18.16 17.13
N LYS A 161 0.11 17.40 17.70
CA LYS A 161 -1.18 17.96 18.14
C LYS A 161 -1.00 19.00 19.24
N LEU A 162 -0.27 18.67 20.31
CA LEU A 162 -0.06 19.58 21.43
C LEU A 162 0.59 20.91 21.00
N PRO A 163 1.72 20.92 20.24
CA PRO A 163 2.29 22.17 19.71
C PRO A 163 1.34 22.97 18.81
N ILE A 164 0.52 22.29 17.99
CA ILE A 164 -0.45 22.94 17.10
C ILE A 164 -1.55 23.64 17.91
N GLU A 165 -2.07 23.01 18.95
CA GLU A 165 -3.07 23.61 19.85
C GLU A 165 -2.49 24.79 20.64
N ALA A 166 -1.24 24.68 21.12
CA ALA A 166 -0.55 25.81 21.73
C ALA A 166 -0.40 26.98 20.75
N LEU A 167 -0.03 26.70 19.50
CA LEU A 167 0.05 27.72 18.44
C LEU A 167 -1.33 28.33 18.13
N HIS A 168 -2.41 27.56 18.23
CA HIS A 168 -3.78 28.07 18.06
C HIS A 168 -4.12 29.12 19.11
N ILE A 169 -3.81 28.85 20.39
CA ILE A 169 -4.02 29.79 21.50
C ILE A 169 -3.19 31.05 21.31
N VAL A 170 -1.89 30.90 20.99
CA VAL A 170 -1.01 32.06 20.72
C VAL A 170 -1.54 32.87 19.54
N ASN A 171 -2.02 32.21 18.48
CA ASN A 171 -2.62 32.88 17.33
C ASN A 171 -3.88 33.68 17.69
N LEU A 172 -4.73 33.16 18.57
CA LEU A 172 -5.92 33.86 19.08
C LEU A 172 -5.53 35.10 19.90
N LEU A 173 -4.56 34.96 20.81
CA LEU A 173 -4.05 36.06 21.64
C LEU A 173 -3.37 37.16 20.82
N MET A 174 -2.72 36.77 19.72
CA MET A 174 -1.98 37.66 18.81
C MET A 174 -2.82 38.08 17.59
N CYS A 175 -4.16 38.10 17.73
CA CYS A 175 -5.11 38.58 16.71
C CYS A 175 -4.90 38.00 15.30
N GLY A 176 -4.51 36.73 15.19
CA GLY A 176 -4.39 36.03 13.90
C GLY A 176 -3.01 36.10 13.23
N LEU A 177 -1.99 36.65 13.89
CA LEU A 177 -0.62 36.80 13.35
C LEU A 177 0.02 35.49 12.87
N PHE A 178 -0.37 34.35 13.43
CA PHE A 178 0.18 33.02 13.10
C PHE A 178 -0.83 32.11 12.37
N SER A 179 -1.92 32.70 11.85
CA SER A 179 -3.03 31.95 11.24
C SER A 179 -2.55 31.06 10.09
N ARG A 180 -1.63 31.55 9.26
CA ARG A 180 -1.03 30.79 8.16
C ARG A 180 -0.24 29.59 8.66
N GLN A 181 0.63 29.77 9.65
CA GLN A 181 1.47 28.70 10.21
C GLN A 181 0.60 27.64 10.87
N TYR A 182 -0.38 28.06 11.67
CA TYR A 182 -1.37 27.17 12.27
C TYR A 182 -2.12 26.36 11.21
N ASN A 183 -2.68 27.02 10.19
CA ASN A 183 -3.44 26.35 9.13
C ASN A 183 -2.59 25.32 8.35
N VAL A 184 -1.33 25.64 8.05
CA VAL A 184 -0.42 24.70 7.39
C VAL A 184 -0.09 23.52 8.29
N ALA A 185 0.24 23.76 9.56
CA ALA A 185 0.60 22.71 10.51
C ALA A 185 -0.59 21.78 10.78
N ASN A 186 -1.77 22.34 11.03
CA ASN A 186 -3.00 21.59 11.25
C ASN A 186 -3.36 20.76 10.02
N LYS A 187 -3.29 21.34 8.81
CA LYS A 187 -3.52 20.61 7.55
C LYS A 187 -2.55 19.44 7.38
N ASN A 188 -1.27 19.63 7.69
CA ASN A 188 -0.27 18.56 7.61
C ASN A 188 -0.50 17.47 8.67
N TYR A 189 -0.89 17.82 9.88
CA TYR A 189 -1.30 16.86 10.90
C TYR A 189 -2.51 16.03 10.45
N SER A 190 -3.58 16.66 9.96
CA SER A 190 -4.75 15.95 9.45
C SER A 190 -4.40 14.99 8.31
N ARG A 191 -3.50 15.41 7.40
CA ARG A 191 -3.00 14.57 6.30
C ARG A 191 -2.32 13.30 6.80
N LEU A 192 -1.41 13.43 7.76
CA LEU A 192 -0.70 12.28 8.34
C LEU A 192 -1.66 11.34 9.05
N MET A 193 -2.66 11.88 9.75
CA MET A 193 -3.69 11.07 10.41
C MET A 193 -4.55 10.28 9.41
N ILE A 194 -5.00 10.92 8.33
CA ILE A 194 -5.78 10.26 7.28
C ILE A 194 -4.95 9.18 6.59
N LEU A 195 -3.69 9.48 6.25
CA LEU A 195 -2.78 8.52 5.64
C LEU A 195 -2.59 7.30 6.55
N ALA A 196 -2.28 7.52 7.83
CA ALA A 196 -2.09 6.46 8.79
C ALA A 196 -3.33 5.57 8.91
N LYS A 197 -4.51 6.18 9.05
CA LYS A 197 -5.78 5.45 9.10
C LYS A 197 -6.04 4.63 7.84
N MET A 198 -5.78 5.20 6.65
CA MET A 198 -5.97 4.54 5.36
C MET A 198 -5.06 3.32 5.21
N PHE A 199 -3.80 3.42 5.63
CA PHE A 199 -2.82 2.34 5.46
C PHE A 199 -2.84 1.31 6.58
N ALA A 200 -3.31 1.67 7.78
CA ALA A 200 -3.40 0.77 8.93
C ALA A 200 -4.02 -0.61 8.62
N PRO A 201 -5.18 -0.72 7.91
CA PRO A 201 -5.73 -2.04 7.58
C PRO A 201 -4.83 -2.86 6.66
N TYR A 202 -3.97 -2.24 5.85
CA TYR A 202 -3.04 -2.94 4.97
C TYR A 202 -1.74 -3.31 5.68
N THR A 203 -1.21 -2.43 6.52
CA THR A 203 0.09 -2.62 7.18
C THR A 203 0.02 -3.58 8.38
N PHE A 204 -1.17 -3.72 8.97
CA PHE A 204 -1.44 -4.66 10.07
C PHE A 204 -2.19 -5.93 9.64
N PHE A 205 -2.53 -6.06 8.35
CA PHE A 205 -3.10 -7.30 7.85
C PHE A 205 -2.06 -8.42 7.92
N LYS A 206 -2.42 -9.52 8.59
CA LYS A 206 -1.55 -10.71 8.72
C LYS A 206 -1.99 -11.87 7.83
N GLY A 207 -3.10 -11.70 7.10
CA GLY A 207 -3.59 -12.74 6.20
C GLY A 207 -2.63 -12.95 5.04
N ARG A 208 -2.60 -14.18 4.53
CA ARG A 208 -1.86 -14.57 3.34
C ARG A 208 -2.81 -15.29 2.41
N PHE A 209 -2.79 -14.93 1.13
CA PHE A 209 -3.68 -15.51 0.13
C PHE A 209 -3.03 -16.73 -0.50
N ASP A 210 -3.80 -17.80 -0.60
CA ASP A 210 -3.33 -19.05 -1.20
C ASP A 210 -3.37 -18.99 -2.73
N GLY A 211 -2.19 -19.02 -3.35
CA GLY A 211 -2.01 -19.03 -4.79
C GLY A 211 -2.13 -20.41 -5.45
N ALA A 212 -2.51 -21.47 -4.74
CA ALA A 212 -2.50 -22.84 -5.28
C ALA A 212 -3.28 -23.00 -6.60
N ASN A 213 -4.44 -22.35 -6.76
CA ASN A 213 -5.19 -22.38 -8.02
C ASN A 213 -4.47 -21.63 -9.15
N LEU A 214 -3.76 -20.54 -8.82
CA LEU A 214 -2.96 -19.78 -9.78
C LEU A 214 -1.78 -20.62 -10.28
N THR A 215 -1.08 -21.33 -9.38
CA THR A 215 0.00 -22.25 -9.75
C THR A 215 -0.51 -23.37 -10.65
N LYS A 216 -1.66 -23.98 -10.32
CA LYS A 216 -2.28 -25.01 -11.18
C LYS A 216 -2.63 -24.47 -12.57
N LEU A 217 -3.17 -23.25 -12.63
CA LEU A 217 -3.47 -22.57 -13.89
C LEU A 217 -2.22 -22.40 -14.74
N GLN A 218 -1.13 -21.91 -14.15
CA GLN A 218 0.13 -21.72 -14.85
C GLN A 218 0.70 -23.03 -15.39
N THR A 219 0.75 -24.08 -14.55
CA THR A 219 1.28 -25.39 -14.95
C THR A 219 0.45 -26.00 -16.10
N ALA A 220 -0.88 -25.95 -16.00
CA ALA A 220 -1.75 -26.45 -17.06
C ALA A 220 -1.55 -25.66 -18.37
N ALA A 221 -1.46 -24.32 -18.30
CA ALA A 221 -1.28 -23.50 -19.47
C ALA A 221 0.04 -23.76 -20.20
N VAL A 222 1.14 -23.95 -19.46
CA VAL A 222 2.46 -24.27 -20.05
C VAL A 222 2.48 -25.64 -20.72
N MET A 223 1.64 -26.59 -20.28
CA MET A 223 1.50 -27.89 -20.92
C MET A 223 0.64 -27.82 -22.20
N ASP A 224 -0.40 -27.00 -22.19
CA ASP A 224 -1.41 -26.97 -23.26
C ASP A 224 -1.09 -25.95 -24.36
N TYR A 225 -0.31 -24.90 -24.07
CA TYR A 225 -0.04 -23.79 -24.99
C TYR A 225 1.45 -23.44 -25.04
N ILE A 226 2.03 -23.47 -26.25
CA ILE A 226 3.45 -23.15 -26.49
C ILE A 226 3.78 -21.72 -26.03
N ASP A 227 2.87 -20.78 -26.27
CA ASP A 227 3.08 -19.36 -25.96
C ASP A 227 2.80 -19.00 -24.49
N ALA A 228 2.27 -19.91 -23.67
CA ALA A 228 1.95 -19.62 -22.26
C ALA A 228 3.19 -19.24 -21.44
N GLN A 229 4.39 -19.65 -21.88
CA GLN A 229 5.66 -19.24 -21.26
C GLN A 229 5.93 -17.73 -21.37
N LEU A 230 5.35 -17.05 -22.38
CA LEU A 230 5.45 -15.60 -22.53
C LEU A 230 4.60 -14.84 -21.49
N TYR A 231 3.58 -15.50 -20.93
CA TYR A 231 2.67 -14.93 -19.93
C TYR A 231 3.06 -15.39 -18.52
N ASN A 232 4.28 -15.09 -18.08
CA ASN A 232 4.70 -15.44 -16.72
C ASN A 232 3.94 -14.62 -15.66
N PHE A 233 3.42 -15.30 -14.65
CA PHE A 233 2.81 -14.70 -13.46
C PHE A 233 3.19 -15.46 -12.18
N ASP A 234 4.33 -16.17 -12.19
CA ASP A 234 4.88 -16.80 -10.99
C ASP A 234 5.50 -15.74 -10.07
N PRO A 235 4.92 -15.46 -8.89
CA PRO A 235 5.47 -14.46 -7.98
C PRO A 235 6.87 -14.84 -7.45
N LYS A 236 7.28 -16.11 -7.50
CA LYS A 236 8.60 -16.57 -6.98
C LYS A 236 9.79 -16.02 -7.76
N CYS A 237 9.58 -15.57 -8.99
CA CYS A 237 10.66 -14.99 -9.80
C CYS A 237 11.01 -13.55 -9.39
N ILE A 238 10.20 -12.92 -8.53
CA ILE A 238 10.38 -11.53 -8.12
C ILE A 238 11.49 -11.44 -7.06
N ASP A 239 12.61 -10.81 -7.41
CA ASP A 239 13.52 -10.23 -6.41
C ASP A 239 12.90 -8.90 -5.94
N TRP A 240 12.28 -8.91 -4.76
CA TRP A 240 11.59 -7.76 -4.21
C TRP A 240 12.49 -6.55 -3.99
N ALA A 241 13.72 -6.75 -3.51
CA ALA A 241 14.65 -5.65 -3.27
C ALA A 241 15.03 -4.98 -4.60
N SER A 242 15.37 -5.79 -5.60
CA SER A 242 15.69 -5.27 -6.94
C SER A 242 14.49 -4.65 -7.63
N TYR A 243 13.32 -5.29 -7.59
CA TYR A 243 12.08 -4.80 -8.20
C TYR A 243 11.68 -3.45 -7.62
N VAL A 244 11.65 -3.31 -6.29
CA VAL A 244 11.27 -2.05 -5.64
C VAL A 244 12.30 -0.96 -5.96
N LEU A 245 13.59 -1.25 -5.76
CA LEU A 245 14.67 -0.28 -5.90
C LEU A 245 14.88 0.20 -7.35
N ASN A 246 14.90 -0.75 -8.31
CA ASN A 246 15.37 -0.50 -9.68
C ASN A 246 14.25 -0.37 -10.70
N ILE A 247 13.02 -0.80 -10.37
CA ILE A 247 11.88 -0.78 -11.31
C ILE A 247 10.77 0.12 -10.77
N HIS A 248 10.23 -0.19 -9.59
CA HIS A 248 9.02 0.45 -9.09
C HIS A 248 9.24 1.91 -8.65
N ILE A 249 10.24 2.19 -7.80
CA ILE A 249 10.52 3.57 -7.37
C ILE A 249 10.89 4.48 -8.56
N PRO A 250 11.83 4.11 -9.46
CA PRO A 250 12.12 4.93 -10.64
C PRO A 250 10.90 5.22 -11.50
N ALA A 251 10.02 4.23 -11.70
CA ALA A 251 8.78 4.43 -12.45
C ALA A 251 7.91 5.51 -11.80
N ILE A 252 7.75 5.51 -10.48
CA ILE A 252 6.95 6.52 -9.75
C ILE A 252 7.58 7.92 -9.83
N VAL A 253 8.91 7.99 -9.73
CA VAL A 253 9.66 9.26 -9.73
C VAL A 253 9.65 9.90 -11.11
N ASN A 254 9.91 9.10 -12.16
CA ASN A 254 10.04 9.56 -13.54
C ASN A 254 8.68 9.75 -14.23
N TYR A 255 7.60 9.16 -13.70
CA TYR A 255 6.28 9.39 -14.26
C TYR A 255 5.84 10.85 -14.03
N PRO A 256 5.47 11.60 -15.08
CA PRO A 256 5.08 13.00 -14.96
C PRO A 256 3.78 13.11 -14.15
N TYR A 257 3.92 13.42 -12.86
CA TYR A 257 2.79 13.73 -12.00
C TYR A 257 2.17 15.06 -12.45
N LYS A 258 1.11 15.00 -13.27
CA LYS A 258 0.30 16.18 -13.58
C LYS A 258 -0.41 16.66 -12.32
N LYS A 259 0.22 17.60 -11.61
CA LYS A 259 -0.43 18.34 -10.51
C LYS A 259 -1.63 19.08 -11.12
N LYS A 260 -2.85 18.66 -10.81
CA LYS A 260 -4.04 19.43 -11.19
C LYS A 260 -3.98 20.74 -10.41
N ASP A 261 -3.76 21.84 -11.12
CA ASP A 261 -3.79 23.17 -10.53
C ASP A 261 -5.27 23.54 -10.32
N TYR A 262 -5.76 23.33 -9.11
CA TYR A 262 -7.13 23.70 -8.74
C TYR A 262 -7.31 25.21 -8.53
N ARG A 263 -6.29 26.03 -8.85
CA ARG A 263 -6.39 27.49 -8.89
C ARG A 263 -6.63 27.97 -10.31
N LYS A 264 -7.84 27.76 -10.83
CA LYS A 264 -8.44 28.53 -11.94
C LYS A 264 -9.86 28.02 -12.19
N LYS A 265 -10.81 28.53 -11.41
CA LYS A 265 -12.15 28.93 -11.87
C LYS A 265 -12.61 30.07 -10.96
#